data_AF-A0A853KY90-F1
#
_entry.id   AF-A0A853KY90-F1
#
_cell.length_a   1.000
_cell.length_b   1.000
_cell.length_c   1.000
_cell.angle_alpha   90.00
_cell.angle_beta   90.00
_cell.angle_gamma   90.00
#
_symmetry.space_group_name_H-M   'P 1'
#
loop_
_entity.id
_entity.type
_entity.pdbx_description
1 polymer ?
#
loop_
_entity_poly.entity_id
_entity_poly.type
_entity_poly.pdbx_seq_one_letter_code
_entity_poly.pdbx_strand_id
1 'polypeptide(L)'
;MPQFSLVQSISNAGFGHKIRLLAPVTVAMLMVSPLITAKAQDESPFPSATEQTDGGAADDAAATNEAPAPTITVTRAACKELVTHVPDDDVAYKPGVDVRGNAVAPADLNGGSNILNSLPKEIEFPVTIDFFKYSGITVPDGVSGEQNIGKITYRNGRVYFNDQPLGDDANNAELIDACRKAGFR
;
A
#
# COMPACT_ATOMS: atom_id res chain seq x y z
N MET A 1 38.19 2.92 20.35
CA MET A 1 38.19 4.41 20.36
C MET A 1 39.55 4.86 19.85
N PRO A 2 39.64 5.79 18.88
CA PRO A 2 38.84 7.01 18.77
C PRO A 2 38.04 7.18 17.47
N GLN A 3 37.20 8.23 17.49
CA GLN A 3 36.23 8.71 16.51
C GLN A 3 36.85 9.29 15.23
N PHE A 4 36.12 9.21 14.13
CA PHE A 4 36.08 10.27 13.12
C PHE A 4 34.65 10.47 12.60
N SER A 5 34.09 11.64 12.89
CA SER A 5 32.95 12.22 12.20
C SER A 5 33.46 13.41 11.42
N LEU A 6 33.22 13.48 10.10
CA LEU A 6 33.18 14.74 9.36
C LEU A 6 32.19 14.62 8.20
N VAL A 7 31.00 15.15 8.44
CA VAL A 7 30.02 15.57 7.42
C VAL A 7 30.59 16.81 6.74
N GLN A 8 30.68 16.81 5.42
CA GLN A 8 31.15 17.96 4.64
C GLN A 8 29.96 18.71 4.04
N SER A 9 29.76 19.94 4.52
CA SER A 9 28.74 20.88 4.07
C SER A 9 29.06 21.36 2.65
N ILE A 10 28.15 21.12 1.69
CA ILE A 10 28.25 21.70 0.34
C ILE A 10 27.75 23.15 0.42
N SER A 11 28.64 24.07 0.05
CA SER A 11 28.40 25.51 0.01
C SER A 11 27.72 25.90 -1.31
N ASN A 12 26.68 26.75 -1.21
CA ASN A 12 25.99 27.32 -2.36
C ASN A 12 26.88 28.36 -3.07
N ALA A 13 27.12 28.16 -4.37
CA ALA A 13 27.78 29.13 -5.24
C ALA A 13 26.79 30.23 -5.66
N GLY A 14 27.15 31.48 -5.40
CA GLY A 14 26.38 32.67 -5.76
C GLY A 14 26.33 32.91 -7.26
N PHE A 15 25.13 33.14 -7.78
CA PHE A 15 24.86 33.54 -9.16
C PHE A 15 24.90 35.06 -9.29
N GLY A 16 26.00 35.60 -9.83
CA GLY A 16 26.10 37.01 -10.22
C GLY A 16 25.50 37.24 -11.61
N HIS A 17 24.29 37.77 -11.69
CA HIS A 17 23.70 38.22 -12.97
C HIS A 17 24.02 39.70 -13.19
N LYS A 18 24.80 39.99 -14.25
CA LYS A 18 25.07 41.36 -14.71
C LYS A 18 23.88 41.86 -15.54
N ILE A 19 23.19 42.88 -15.02
CA ILE A 19 22.11 43.61 -15.70
C ILE A 19 22.72 44.49 -16.79
N ARG A 20 22.33 44.30 -18.06
CA ARG A 20 22.59 45.23 -19.16
C ARG A 20 21.29 45.94 -19.55
N LEU A 21 21.34 47.28 -19.50
CA LEU A 21 20.26 48.21 -19.81
C LEU A 21 20.01 48.34 -21.33
N LEU A 22 18.72 48.25 -21.67
CA LEU A 22 17.90 48.97 -22.68
C LEU A 22 18.45 49.34 -24.07
N ALA A 23 17.71 48.91 -25.09
CA ALA A 23 17.39 49.72 -26.27
C ALA A 23 15.93 49.45 -26.70
N PRO A 24 15.07 50.47 -26.91
CA PRO A 24 13.72 50.28 -27.39
C PRO A 24 13.69 50.36 -28.92
N VAL A 25 13.18 49.32 -29.58
CA VAL A 25 12.79 49.40 -31.00
C VAL A 25 11.33 49.00 -31.10
N THR A 26 10.48 50.01 -31.25
CA THR A 26 9.07 49.90 -31.62
C THR A 26 8.93 49.78 -33.13
N VAL A 27 8.34 48.72 -33.69
CA VAL A 27 7.56 48.78 -34.95
C VAL A 27 6.47 47.69 -35.00
N ALA A 28 5.22 48.16 -35.10
CA ALA A 28 4.03 47.70 -35.82
C ALA A 28 3.72 46.20 -36.08
N MET A 29 2.66 45.76 -35.38
CA MET A 29 1.46 45.00 -35.81
C MET A 29 1.39 44.37 -37.22
N LEU A 30 1.24 43.04 -37.28
CA LEU A 30 0.51 42.31 -38.34
C LEU A 30 -0.13 41.04 -37.75
N MET A 31 -1.44 40.91 -37.99
CA MET A 31 -2.35 39.87 -37.51
C MET A 31 -2.09 38.52 -38.18
N VAL A 32 -1.83 37.46 -37.42
CA VAL A 32 -2.16 36.07 -37.78
C VAL A 32 -2.48 35.30 -36.50
N SER A 33 -3.73 34.84 -36.36
CA SER A 33 -4.12 33.86 -35.34
C SER A 33 -3.80 32.44 -35.83
N PRO A 34 -3.09 31.62 -35.05
CA PRO A 34 -3.23 30.17 -35.15
C PRO A 34 -4.11 29.66 -34.01
N LEU A 35 -5.01 28.72 -34.35
CA LEU A 35 -5.78 27.95 -33.39
C LEU A 35 -4.84 27.30 -32.37
N ILE A 36 -4.98 27.66 -31.11
CA ILE A 36 -4.33 26.92 -30.02
C ILE A 36 -5.26 25.77 -29.65
N THR A 37 -4.95 24.58 -30.18
CA THR A 37 -5.35 23.32 -29.55
C THR A 37 -4.70 23.30 -28.17
N ALA A 38 -5.49 23.56 -27.13
CA ALA A 38 -5.08 23.36 -25.75
C ALA A 38 -4.90 21.86 -25.50
N LYS A 39 -3.65 21.39 -25.50
CA LYS A 39 -3.27 20.14 -24.84
C LYS A 39 -2.86 20.52 -23.42
N ALA A 40 -3.68 20.17 -22.45
CA ALA A 40 -3.31 20.19 -21.04
C ALA A 40 -2.04 19.34 -20.88
N GLN A 41 -0.97 19.93 -20.36
CA GLN A 41 0.18 19.16 -19.90
C GLN A 41 -0.17 18.57 -18.54
N ASP A 42 -0.43 17.26 -18.57
CA ASP A 42 -0.44 16.41 -17.38
C ASP A 42 1.02 16.24 -16.95
N GLU A 43 1.50 17.14 -16.10
CA GLU A 43 2.84 17.05 -15.51
C GLU A 43 2.79 16.05 -14.34
N SER A 44 2.58 14.79 -14.69
CA SER A 44 2.75 13.66 -13.78
C SER A 44 4.24 13.50 -13.44
N PRO A 45 4.61 13.32 -12.15
CA PRO A 45 6.01 13.26 -11.70
C PRO A 45 6.68 11.90 -11.95
N PHE A 46 6.10 11.07 -12.82
CA PHE A 46 6.64 9.76 -13.19
C PHE A 46 7.19 9.82 -14.63
N PRO A 47 8.42 9.35 -14.89
CA PRO A 47 8.98 9.37 -16.24
C PRO A 47 8.16 8.46 -17.15
N SER A 48 7.43 9.06 -18.08
CA SER A 48 6.82 8.34 -19.19
C SER A 48 7.93 7.89 -20.14
N ALA A 49 7.99 6.59 -20.42
CA ALA A 49 8.94 5.99 -21.34
C ALA A 49 8.80 6.65 -22.72
N THR A 50 9.86 7.31 -23.18
CA THR A 50 9.93 7.88 -24.51
C THR A 50 10.09 6.76 -25.53
N GLU A 51 9.07 6.55 -26.36
CA GLU A 51 9.21 5.93 -27.67
C GLU A 51 10.17 6.79 -28.49
N GLN A 52 11.42 6.34 -28.63
CA GLN A 52 12.38 6.92 -29.56
C GLN A 52 12.60 5.91 -30.69
N THR A 53 11.86 6.14 -31.77
CA THR A 53 12.15 5.58 -33.08
C THR A 53 13.21 6.47 -33.73
N ASP A 54 14.45 6.00 -33.78
CA ASP A 54 15.33 6.34 -34.90
C ASP A 54 16.33 5.22 -35.14
N GLY A 55 16.47 4.85 -36.42
CA GLY A 55 17.27 3.74 -36.87
C GLY A 55 18.76 4.06 -36.88
N GLY A 56 19.53 3.21 -36.21
CA GLY A 56 20.98 3.18 -36.33
C GLY A 56 21.44 1.75 -36.03
N ALA A 57 21.84 1.03 -37.08
CA ALA A 57 22.40 -0.31 -36.95
C ALA A 57 23.72 -0.25 -36.17
N ALA A 58 23.68 -0.67 -34.91
CA ALA A 58 24.82 -1.13 -34.15
C ALA A 58 24.32 -2.30 -33.29
N ASP A 59 24.79 -3.50 -33.61
CA ASP A 59 24.66 -4.69 -32.79
C ASP A 59 25.35 -4.45 -31.45
N ASP A 60 24.62 -3.92 -30.47
CA ASP A 60 24.95 -4.03 -29.07
C ASP A 60 23.78 -4.76 -28.39
N ALA A 61 24.01 -6.03 -28.08
CA ALA A 61 23.14 -6.84 -27.27
C ALA A 61 23.03 -6.20 -25.88
N ALA A 62 22.10 -5.27 -25.72
CA ALA A 62 21.63 -4.81 -24.43
C ALA A 62 20.96 -5.99 -23.75
N ALA A 63 21.76 -6.76 -23.02
CA ALA A 63 21.27 -7.71 -22.05
C ALA A 63 20.42 -6.92 -21.05
N THR A 64 19.10 -6.97 -21.23
CA THR A 64 18.14 -6.65 -20.19
C THR A 64 18.43 -7.59 -19.03
N ASN A 65 19.21 -7.10 -18.07
CA ASN A 65 19.44 -7.81 -16.83
C ASN A 65 18.17 -7.61 -15.98
N GLU A 66 17.12 -8.32 -16.38
CA GLU A 66 15.86 -8.40 -15.63
C GLU A 66 16.21 -9.03 -14.29
N ALA A 67 16.19 -8.22 -13.23
CA ALA A 67 16.40 -8.71 -11.88
C ALA A 67 15.37 -9.83 -11.63
N PRO A 68 15.78 -10.98 -11.09
CA PRO A 68 14.86 -12.09 -10.87
C PRO A 68 13.69 -11.61 -10.01
N ALA A 69 12.47 -11.92 -10.45
CA ALA A 69 11.27 -11.58 -9.71
C ALA A 69 11.38 -12.12 -8.26
N PRO A 70 10.97 -11.33 -7.25
CA PRO A 70 11.05 -11.78 -5.87
C PRO A 70 10.17 -13.02 -5.66
N THR A 71 10.77 -14.10 -5.15
CA THR A 71 10.03 -15.31 -4.79
C THR A 71 9.44 -15.16 -3.39
N ILE A 72 8.12 -15.29 -3.28
CA ILE A 72 7.41 -15.33 -2.00
C ILE A 72 7.16 -16.79 -1.61
N THR A 73 7.64 -17.20 -0.44
CA THR A 73 7.39 -18.54 0.11
C THR A 73 6.24 -18.49 1.10
N VAL A 74 5.19 -19.28 0.86
CA VAL A 74 4.01 -19.39 1.73
C VAL A 74 4.05 -20.72 2.47
N THR A 75 3.86 -20.69 3.79
CA THR A 75 3.89 -21.91 4.60
C THR A 75 2.61 -22.72 4.44
N ARG A 76 2.71 -24.04 4.66
CA ARG A 76 1.56 -24.95 4.72
C ARG A 76 0.53 -24.49 5.77
N ALA A 77 0.97 -23.97 6.91
CA ALA A 77 0.08 -23.45 7.94
C ALA A 77 -0.67 -22.21 7.44
N ALA A 78 0.02 -21.27 6.79
CA ALA A 78 -0.62 -20.09 6.22
C ALA A 78 -1.68 -20.46 5.16
N CYS A 79 -1.40 -21.40 4.26
CA CYS A 79 -2.39 -21.83 3.28
C CYS A 79 -3.64 -22.50 3.91
N LYS A 80 -3.52 -23.16 5.06
CA LYS A 80 -4.69 -23.72 5.78
C LYS A 80 -5.57 -22.63 6.39
N GLU A 81 -4.97 -21.55 6.88
CA GLU A 81 -5.71 -20.41 7.44
C GLU A 81 -6.38 -19.56 6.35
N LEU A 82 -5.73 -19.44 5.18
CA LEU A 82 -6.23 -18.65 4.06
C LEU A 82 -7.41 -19.31 3.32
N VAL A 83 -7.43 -20.64 3.22
CA VAL A 83 -8.49 -21.36 2.52
C VAL A 83 -9.57 -21.75 3.52
N THR A 84 -10.65 -20.97 3.55
CA THR A 84 -11.84 -21.31 4.34
C THR A 84 -12.59 -22.48 3.69
N HIS A 85 -12.85 -23.52 4.47
CA HIS A 85 -13.69 -24.64 4.06
C HIS A 85 -15.15 -24.19 3.91
N VAL A 86 -15.74 -24.48 2.75
CA VAL A 86 -17.19 -24.37 2.52
C VAL A 86 -17.73 -25.79 2.45
N PRO A 87 -18.60 -26.22 3.38
CA PRO A 87 -19.18 -27.55 3.33
C PRO A 87 -20.06 -27.71 2.10
N ASP A 88 -20.07 -28.93 1.54
CA ASP A 88 -20.96 -29.31 0.44
C ASP A 88 -22.44 -29.27 0.90
N ASP A 89 -23.36 -29.05 -0.04
CA ASP A 89 -24.80 -28.89 0.24
C ASP A 89 -25.43 -30.13 0.93
N ASP A 90 -24.83 -31.31 0.76
CA ASP A 90 -25.26 -32.57 1.38
C ASP A 90 -24.91 -32.68 2.88
N VAL A 91 -24.02 -31.81 3.37
CA VAL A 91 -23.60 -31.74 4.78
C VAL A 91 -24.26 -30.58 5.53
N ALA A 92 -25.13 -29.80 4.86
CA ALA A 92 -25.85 -28.70 5.49
C ALA A 92 -26.73 -29.22 6.65
N TYR A 93 -26.45 -28.74 7.87
CA TYR A 93 -27.18 -29.14 9.07
C TYR A 93 -28.69 -28.86 8.92
N LYS A 94 -29.51 -29.91 9.14
CA LYS A 94 -30.97 -29.81 9.16
C LYS A 94 -31.45 -29.75 10.62
N PRO A 95 -31.87 -28.57 11.13
CA PRO A 95 -32.34 -28.46 12.49
C PRO A 95 -33.59 -29.32 12.70
N GLY A 96 -33.68 -29.97 13.86
CA GLY A 96 -34.87 -30.70 14.27
C GLY A 96 -34.97 -32.14 13.78
N VAL A 97 -33.98 -32.67 13.06
CA VAL A 97 -33.94 -34.07 12.61
C VAL A 97 -32.54 -34.68 12.75
N ASP A 98 -32.45 -35.92 13.24
CA ASP A 98 -31.18 -36.67 13.31
C ASP A 98 -30.81 -37.30 11.96
N VAL A 99 -29.61 -37.91 11.91
CA VAL A 99 -29.09 -38.62 10.71
C VAL A 99 -29.96 -39.80 10.26
N ARG A 100 -30.90 -40.26 11.10
CA ARG A 100 -31.84 -41.34 10.81
C ARG A 100 -33.25 -40.81 10.47
N GLY A 101 -33.44 -39.50 10.41
CA GLY A 101 -34.71 -38.84 10.09
C GLY A 101 -35.69 -38.73 11.27
N ASN A 102 -35.26 -39.04 12.49
CA ASN A 102 -36.11 -38.86 13.67
C ASN A 102 -36.14 -37.41 14.09
N ALA A 103 -37.29 -36.93 14.54
CA ALA A 103 -37.41 -35.58 15.11
C ALA A 103 -36.55 -35.44 16.37
N VAL A 104 -35.77 -34.38 16.45
CA VAL A 104 -34.92 -34.04 17.60
C VAL A 104 -35.36 -32.69 18.14
N ALA A 105 -35.62 -32.61 19.44
CA ALA A 105 -35.91 -31.34 20.07
C ALA A 105 -34.71 -30.40 19.91
N PRO A 106 -34.90 -29.14 19.50
CA PRO A 106 -33.82 -28.18 19.41
C PRO A 106 -33.16 -28.03 20.78
N ALA A 107 -31.82 -27.99 20.80
CA ALA A 107 -31.02 -27.84 22.01
C ALA A 107 -31.05 -26.40 22.55
N ASP A 108 -32.22 -25.76 22.54
CA ASP A 108 -32.40 -24.38 22.97
C ASP A 108 -32.32 -24.31 24.50
N LEU A 109 -31.09 -24.26 24.98
CA LEU A 109 -30.79 -23.51 26.19
C LEU A 109 -30.80 -22.04 25.77
N ASN A 110 -31.67 -21.26 26.40
CA ASN A 110 -31.78 -19.81 26.34
C ASN A 110 -30.49 -19.13 26.88
N GLY A 111 -29.34 -19.52 26.35
CA GLY A 111 -28.00 -19.41 26.94
C GLY A 111 -26.97 -18.80 25.99
N GLY A 112 -27.44 -18.17 24.91
CA GLY A 112 -26.61 -17.25 24.14
C GLY A 112 -26.34 -16.02 24.98
N SER A 113 -25.13 -15.87 25.51
CA SER A 113 -24.74 -14.65 26.20
C SER A 113 -24.88 -13.47 25.23
N ASN A 114 -25.66 -12.46 25.63
CA ASN A 114 -25.82 -11.19 24.94
C ASN A 114 -24.53 -10.37 24.84
N ILE A 115 -23.41 -10.90 25.33
CA ILE A 115 -22.08 -10.30 25.21
C ILE A 115 -21.69 -10.01 23.77
N LEU A 116 -22.10 -10.87 22.81
CA LEU A 116 -21.83 -10.65 21.39
C LEU A 116 -22.54 -9.39 20.85
N ASN A 117 -23.69 -9.02 21.41
CA ASN A 117 -24.41 -7.79 21.05
C ASN A 117 -23.79 -6.54 21.68
N SER A 118 -22.94 -6.70 22.70
CA SER A 118 -22.24 -5.62 23.39
C SER A 118 -20.82 -5.37 22.89
N LEU A 119 -20.31 -6.22 21.99
CA LEU A 119 -19.00 -6.00 21.38
C LEU A 119 -19.05 -4.79 20.46
N PRO A 120 -18.00 -3.96 20.44
CA PRO A 120 -17.91 -2.85 19.53
C PRO A 120 -17.83 -3.37 18.08
N LYS A 121 -18.53 -2.70 17.17
CA LYS A 121 -18.48 -3.02 15.73
C LYS A 121 -17.15 -2.65 15.08
N GLU A 122 -16.38 -1.81 15.77
CA GLU A 122 -15.13 -1.24 15.31
C GLU A 122 -14.15 -1.18 16.48
N ILE A 123 -12.91 -1.62 16.25
CA ILE A 123 -11.81 -1.53 17.22
C ILE A 123 -10.77 -0.59 16.65
N GLU A 124 -10.38 0.44 17.39
CA GLU A 124 -9.39 1.44 17.01
C GLU A 124 -8.15 1.34 17.89
N PHE A 125 -6.98 1.34 17.26
CA PHE A 125 -5.68 1.38 17.92
C PHE A 125 -4.90 2.60 17.42
N PRO A 126 -4.46 3.51 18.29
CA PRO A 126 -3.57 4.59 17.88
C PRO A 126 -2.22 4.01 17.45
N VAL A 127 -1.69 4.51 16.35
CA VAL A 127 -0.32 4.22 15.92
C VAL A 127 0.56 5.35 16.42
N THR A 128 1.48 5.03 17.32
CA THR A 128 2.43 5.99 17.87
C THR A 128 3.86 5.67 17.45
N ILE A 129 4.68 6.71 17.34
CA ILE A 129 6.12 6.60 17.19
C ILE A 129 6.79 7.51 18.21
N ASP A 130 7.89 7.05 18.80
CA ASP A 130 8.77 7.89 19.60
C ASP A 130 9.85 8.46 18.68
N PHE A 131 9.71 9.74 18.29
CA PHE A 131 10.62 10.38 17.34
C PHE A 131 12.06 10.43 17.85
N PHE A 132 12.28 10.61 19.16
CA PHE A 132 13.64 10.68 19.72
C PHE A 132 14.33 9.32 19.63
N LYS A 133 13.60 8.24 19.95
CA LYS A 133 14.10 6.87 19.76
C LYS A 133 14.35 6.55 18.29
N TYR A 134 13.42 6.92 17.41
CA TYR A 134 13.53 6.67 15.98
C TYR A 134 14.73 7.40 15.36
N SER A 135 15.00 8.64 15.77
CA SER A 135 16.13 9.45 15.28
C SER A 135 17.46 9.15 15.98
N GLY A 136 17.47 8.28 16.99
CA GLY A 136 18.68 7.97 17.78
C GLY A 136 19.17 9.12 18.67
N ILE A 137 18.28 10.06 19.05
CA ILE A 137 18.63 11.15 19.96
C ILE A 137 18.53 10.64 21.39
N THR A 138 19.62 10.72 22.15
CA THR A 138 19.59 10.43 23.60
C THR A 138 18.88 11.57 24.34
N VAL A 139 17.86 11.23 25.11
CA VAL A 139 17.12 12.17 25.96
C VAL A 139 17.23 11.78 27.43
N PRO A 140 17.13 12.74 28.37
CA PRO A 140 17.04 12.44 29.79
C PRO A 140 15.82 11.57 30.13
N ASP A 141 15.89 10.85 31.25
CA ASP A 141 14.78 10.02 31.73
C ASP A 141 13.50 10.85 31.92
N GLY A 142 12.37 10.29 31.50
CA GLY A 142 11.06 10.94 31.58
C GLY A 142 10.73 11.89 30.42
N VAL A 143 11.66 12.09 29.47
CA VAL A 143 11.37 12.80 28.21
C VAL A 143 10.98 11.79 27.14
N SER A 144 9.84 12.00 26.48
CA SER A 144 9.34 11.16 25.39
C SER A 144 9.07 12.00 24.15
N GLY A 145 9.41 11.46 22.98
CA GLY A 145 9.04 12.01 21.67
C GLY A 145 7.82 11.30 21.09
N GLU A 146 7.02 10.62 21.92
CA GLU A 146 5.85 9.86 21.49
C GLU A 146 4.81 10.78 20.84
N GLN A 147 4.47 10.45 19.60
CA GLN A 147 3.51 11.16 18.78
C GLN A 147 2.63 10.16 18.05
N ASN A 148 1.34 10.49 17.97
CA ASN A 148 0.37 9.75 17.19
C ASN A 148 0.56 10.07 15.70
N ILE A 149 0.79 9.04 14.89
CA ILE A 149 0.98 9.15 13.43
C ILE A 149 -0.22 8.64 12.62
N GLY A 150 -1.20 8.04 13.29
CA GLY A 150 -2.43 7.59 12.68
C GLY A 150 -3.21 6.64 13.57
N LYS A 151 -4.20 5.98 12.98
CA LYS A 151 -4.99 4.95 13.63
C LYS A 151 -5.07 3.70 12.76
N ILE A 152 -5.01 2.54 13.41
CA ILE A 152 -5.40 1.26 12.84
C ILE A 152 -6.82 0.97 13.28
N THR A 153 -7.71 0.72 12.33
CA THR A 153 -9.11 0.40 12.59
C THR A 153 -9.41 -1.00 12.07
N TYR A 154 -10.03 -1.84 12.90
CA TYR A 154 -10.59 -3.13 12.48
C TYR A 154 -12.11 -3.05 12.46
N ARG A 155 -12.72 -3.24 11.28
CA ARG A 155 -14.17 -3.27 11.08
C ARG A 155 -14.54 -4.23 9.96
N ASN A 156 -15.58 -5.04 10.18
CA ASN A 156 -16.13 -5.98 9.18
C ASN A 156 -15.07 -6.91 8.54
N GLY A 157 -14.16 -7.47 9.34
CA GLY A 157 -13.13 -8.38 8.84
C GLY A 157 -11.95 -7.70 8.14
N ARG A 158 -11.91 -6.37 8.09
CA ARG A 158 -10.92 -5.59 7.35
C ARG A 158 -10.15 -4.64 8.27
N VAL A 159 -8.86 -4.50 7.99
CA VAL A 159 -7.95 -3.59 8.68
C VAL A 159 -7.78 -2.34 7.83
N TYR A 160 -7.76 -1.17 8.47
CA TYR A 160 -7.58 0.13 7.83
C TYR A 160 -6.50 0.92 8.54
N PHE A 161 -5.74 1.72 7.80
CA PHE A 161 -4.86 2.76 8.32
C PHE A 161 -5.41 4.11 7.90
N ASN A 162 -5.76 4.99 8.86
CA ASN A 162 -6.38 6.28 8.57
C ASN A 162 -7.54 6.17 7.56
N ASP A 163 -8.42 5.19 7.80
CA ASP A 163 -9.58 4.86 6.96
C ASP A 163 -9.29 4.32 5.55
N GLN A 164 -8.02 4.19 5.16
CA GLN A 164 -7.60 3.51 3.95
C GLN A 164 -7.44 2.00 4.22
N PRO A 165 -8.02 1.11 3.39
CA PRO A 165 -7.88 -0.32 3.60
C PRO A 165 -6.41 -0.74 3.52
N LEU A 166 -5.97 -1.57 4.46
CA LEU A 166 -4.66 -2.22 4.42
C LEU A 166 -4.77 -3.58 3.75
N GLY A 167 -3.80 -3.88 2.88
CA GLY A 167 -3.81 -5.06 2.03
C GLY A 167 -4.60 -4.87 0.75
N ASP A 168 -4.58 -5.89 -0.10
CA ASP A 168 -5.29 -5.89 -1.38
C ASP A 168 -6.13 -7.18 -1.44
N ASP A 169 -7.46 -7.03 -1.42
CA ASP A 169 -8.36 -8.18 -1.52
C ASP A 169 -8.22 -8.92 -2.85
N ALA A 170 -7.86 -8.21 -3.93
CA ALA A 170 -7.62 -8.82 -5.22
C ALA A 170 -6.37 -9.70 -5.18
N ASN A 171 -5.29 -9.23 -4.54
CA ASN A 171 -4.07 -10.04 -4.35
C ASN A 171 -4.31 -11.22 -3.38
N ASN A 172 -5.20 -11.06 -2.40
CA ASN A 172 -5.58 -12.17 -1.52
C ASN A 172 -6.28 -13.29 -2.30
N ALA A 173 -7.10 -12.97 -3.32
CA ALA A 173 -7.76 -13.97 -4.15
C ALA A 173 -6.77 -14.83 -4.94
N GLU A 174 -5.73 -14.22 -5.53
CA GLU A 174 -4.67 -14.93 -6.24
C GLU A 174 -3.89 -15.86 -5.30
N LEU A 175 -3.54 -15.38 -4.11
CA LEU A 175 -2.87 -16.17 -3.09
C LEU A 175 -3.72 -17.36 -2.60
N ILE A 176 -5.03 -17.13 -2.37
CA ILE A 176 -5.98 -18.19 -1.99
C ILE A 176 -6.10 -19.22 -3.12
N ASP A 177 -6.19 -18.79 -4.38
CA ASP A 177 -6.23 -19.68 -5.54
C ASP A 177 -4.94 -20.50 -5.69
N ALA A 178 -3.78 -19.89 -5.47
CA ALA A 178 -2.50 -20.59 -5.43
C ALA A 178 -2.47 -21.67 -4.33
N CYS A 179 -2.97 -21.36 -3.12
CA CYS A 179 -3.11 -22.36 -2.06
C CYS A 179 -4.08 -23.50 -2.45
N ARG A 180 -5.20 -23.20 -3.11
CA ARG A 180 -6.13 -24.24 -3.61
C ARG A 180 -5.48 -25.14 -4.66
N LYS A 181 -4.75 -24.56 -5.61
CA LYS A 181 -3.96 -25.30 -6.62
C LYS A 181 -2.87 -26.17 -5.98
N ALA A 182 -2.31 -25.75 -4.85
CA ALA A 182 -1.37 -26.54 -4.06
C ALA A 182 -2.03 -27.66 -3.22
N GLY A 183 -3.35 -27.83 -3.30
CA GLY A 183 -4.09 -28.92 -2.67
C GLY A 183 -4.68 -28.61 -1.29
N PHE A 184 -4.77 -27.34 -0.92
CA PHE A 184 -5.42 -26.90 0.32
C PHE A 184 -6.91 -26.65 0.09
N ARG A 185 -7.76 -27.10 1.02
CA ARG A 185 -9.23 -27.01 0.97
C ARG A 185 -9.80 -26.76 2.35
#